data_AF-A0A8S2F0T2-F1
#
_entry.id   AF-A0A8S2F0T2-F1
#
_cell.length_a   1.000
_cell.length_b   1.000
_cell.length_c   1.000
_cell.angle_alpha   90.00
_cell.angle_beta   90.00
_cell.angle_gamma   90.00
#
_symmetry.space_group_name_H-M   'P 1'
#
loop_
_entity.id
_entity.type
_entity.pdbx_description
1 polymer ?
#
loop_
_entity_poly.entity_id
_entity_poly.type
_entity_poly.pdbx_seq_one_letter_code
_entity_poly.pdbx_strand_id
1 'polypeptide(L)'
;MHAKDLRESKISSWERVSAGISINFFRLFRVIRFVKLLNRGEGIRTLLWTFIKSFKALPYVSLIIAMLFFIYAVIGMQIFGKIALDDNTQIDVNNNFQTFFSSLFVLFRCATGEAWQEIMYACGRSASLKCDERSKPKASDTCGSYFSIPYFLSFYILSSLLMINLFVAVIMDNFDYLTRDWSILGLHHLDEFVRLWSKYDPEA
;
A
#
# COMPACT_ATOMS: atom_id res chain seq x y z
N MET A 1 -20.07 -18.32 42.73
CA MET A 1 -21.20 -17.73 41.96
C MET A 1 -20.74 -16.51 41.15
N HIS A 2 -20.03 -15.55 41.75
CA HIS A 2 -19.57 -14.30 41.13
C HIS A 2 -18.71 -14.38 39.84
N ALA A 3 -17.96 -15.46 39.62
CA ALA A 3 -17.06 -15.61 38.46
C ALA A 3 -17.76 -16.11 37.18
N LYS A 4 -18.96 -16.71 37.30
CA LYS A 4 -19.76 -17.18 36.15
C LYS A 4 -20.47 -16.01 35.48
N ASP A 5 -21.05 -15.12 36.27
CA ASP A 5 -21.76 -13.92 35.80
C ASP A 5 -20.84 -12.96 35.03
N LEU A 6 -19.59 -12.81 35.47
CA LEU A 6 -18.58 -11.99 34.78
C LEU A 6 -18.14 -12.59 33.43
N ARG A 7 -18.22 -13.92 33.27
CA ARG A 7 -17.89 -14.58 32.00
C ARG A 7 -19.04 -14.43 31.00
N GLU A 8 -20.27 -14.57 31.46
CA GLU A 8 -21.48 -14.42 30.63
C GLU A 8 -21.72 -12.96 30.20
N SER A 9 -21.42 -11.99 31.07
CA SER A 9 -21.49 -10.56 30.70
C SER A 9 -20.43 -10.19 29.66
N LYS A 10 -19.24 -10.80 29.71
CA LYS A 10 -18.19 -10.59 28.71
C LYS A 10 -18.59 -11.18 27.36
N ILE A 11 -19.14 -12.40 27.34
CA ILE A 11 -19.60 -13.08 26.11
C ILE A 11 -20.68 -12.25 25.41
N SER A 12 -21.71 -11.82 26.13
CA SER A 12 -22.77 -10.98 25.56
C SER A 12 -22.26 -9.60 25.08
N SER A 13 -21.21 -9.06 25.70
CA SER A 13 -20.55 -7.84 25.24
C SER A 13 -19.80 -8.05 23.91
N TRP A 14 -19.04 -9.14 23.78
CA TRP A 14 -18.31 -9.48 22.56
C TRP A 14 -19.24 -9.76 21.38
N GLU A 15 -20.35 -10.46 21.61
CA GLU A 15 -21.37 -10.72 20.58
C GLU A 15 -22.05 -9.43 20.09
N ARG A 16 -22.36 -8.50 21.00
CA ARG A 16 -22.92 -7.19 20.64
C ARG A 16 -21.94 -6.33 19.84
N VAL A 17 -20.65 -6.33 20.21
CA VAL A 17 -19.60 -5.59 19.48
C VAL A 17 -19.35 -6.20 18.10
N SER A 18 -19.25 -7.53 18.00
CA SER A 18 -19.14 -8.26 16.74
C SER A 18 -20.32 -7.96 15.81
N ALA A 19 -21.55 -8.08 16.31
CA ALA A 19 -22.76 -7.79 15.54
C ALA A 19 -22.84 -6.31 15.11
N GLY A 20 -22.43 -5.38 15.98
CA GLY A 20 -22.38 -3.95 15.67
C GLY A 20 -21.37 -3.58 14.57
N ILE A 21 -20.18 -4.20 14.59
CA ILE A 21 -19.15 -4.01 13.56
C ILE A 21 -19.62 -4.58 12.21
N SER A 22 -20.21 -5.78 12.21
CA SER A 22 -20.74 -6.39 10.99
C SER A 22 -21.86 -5.57 10.36
N ILE A 23 -22.83 -5.07 11.15
CA ILE A 23 -23.93 -4.24 10.62
C ILE A 23 -23.41 -2.91 10.03
N ASN A 24 -22.45 -2.26 10.69
CA ASN A 24 -21.83 -1.04 10.16
C ASN A 24 -21.02 -1.29 8.89
N PHE A 25 -20.31 -2.43 8.80
CA PHE A 25 -19.65 -2.86 7.58
C PHE A 25 -20.66 -3.11 6.44
N PHE A 26 -21.80 -3.75 6.73
CA PHE A 26 -22.84 -3.98 5.73
C PHE A 26 -23.47 -2.68 5.19
N ARG A 27 -23.47 -1.60 5.99
CA ARG A 27 -23.92 -0.28 5.54
C ARG A 27 -23.00 0.33 4.49
N LEU A 28 -21.71 -0.02 4.48
CA LEU A 28 -20.74 0.45 3.46
C LEU A 28 -21.06 -0.09 2.06
N PHE A 29 -21.69 -1.27 1.92
CA PHE A 29 -22.11 -1.77 0.59
C PHE A 29 -23.09 -0.82 -0.13
N ARG A 30 -23.80 0.05 0.59
CA ARG A 30 -24.66 1.06 -0.04
C ARG A 30 -23.84 2.10 -0.82
N VAL A 31 -22.57 2.32 -0.47
CA VAL A 31 -21.65 3.23 -1.18
C VAL A 31 -21.34 2.71 -2.59
N ILE A 32 -21.41 1.40 -2.83
CA ILE A 32 -21.24 0.79 -4.16
C ILE A 32 -22.28 1.31 -5.16
N ARG A 33 -23.46 1.74 -4.70
CA ARG A 33 -24.46 2.35 -5.57
C ARG A 33 -23.96 3.64 -6.22
N PHE A 34 -23.10 4.41 -5.54
CA PHE A 34 -22.45 5.59 -6.13
C PHE A 34 -21.40 5.22 -7.18
N VAL A 35 -20.64 4.14 -6.97
CA VAL A 35 -19.70 3.60 -7.97
C VAL A 35 -20.44 3.17 -9.25
N LYS A 36 -21.64 2.58 -9.12
CA LYS A 36 -22.50 2.25 -10.27
C LYS A 36 -22.92 3.49 -11.08
N LEU A 37 -22.91 4.68 -10.49
CA LEU A 37 -23.21 5.93 -11.20
C LEU A 37 -22.10 6.30 -12.20
N LEU A 38 -20.84 5.96 -11.89
CA LEU A 38 -19.69 6.16 -12.78
C LEU A 38 -19.77 5.32 -14.06
N ASN A 39 -20.50 4.19 -14.01
CA ASN A 39 -20.73 3.32 -15.16
C ASN A 39 -21.86 3.78 -16.09
N ARG A 40 -22.57 4.87 -15.78
CA ARG A 40 -23.67 5.40 -16.63
C ARG A 40 -23.17 6.24 -17.80
N GLY A 41 -22.00 6.86 -17.69
CA GLY A 41 -21.40 7.64 -18.77
C GLY A 41 -20.49 6.78 -19.64
N GLU A 42 -20.76 6.69 -20.95
CA GLU A 42 -19.91 5.94 -21.89
C GLU A 42 -18.45 6.41 -21.83
N GLY A 43 -18.21 7.73 -21.74
CA GLY A 43 -16.86 8.29 -21.62
C GLY A 43 -16.13 7.89 -20.32
N ILE A 44 -16.79 7.96 -19.16
CA ILE A 44 -16.18 7.58 -17.87
C ILE A 44 -15.89 6.08 -17.83
N ARG A 45 -16.83 5.26 -18.34
CA ARG A 45 -16.66 3.81 -18.45
C ARG A 45 -15.43 3.48 -19.30
N THR A 46 -15.29 4.12 -20.46
CA THR A 46 -14.13 3.92 -21.34
C THR A 46 -12.83 4.32 -20.64
N LEU A 47 -12.77 5.46 -19.94
CA LEU A 47 -11.58 5.88 -19.20
C LEU A 47 -11.19 4.88 -18.09
N LEU A 48 -12.16 4.43 -17.29
CA LEU A 48 -11.93 3.44 -16.24
C LEU A 48 -11.47 2.10 -16.82
N TRP A 49 -12.07 1.68 -17.94
CA TRP A 49 -11.69 0.44 -18.61
C TRP A 49 -10.26 0.53 -19.17
N THR A 50 -9.90 1.65 -19.78
CA THR A 50 -8.54 1.92 -20.26
C THR A 50 -7.54 1.92 -19.11
N PHE A 51 -7.85 2.57 -17.99
CA PHE A 51 -6.99 2.57 -16.79
C PHE A 51 -6.75 1.16 -16.24
N ILE A 52 -7.80 0.34 -16.12
CA ILE A 52 -7.67 -1.06 -15.69
C ILE A 52 -6.86 -1.87 -16.70
N LYS A 53 -7.01 -1.62 -18.00
CA LYS A 53 -6.23 -2.28 -19.05
C LYS A 53 -4.74 -1.97 -18.93
N SER A 54 -4.37 -0.76 -18.54
CA SER A 54 -2.97 -0.34 -18.32
C SER A 54 -2.28 -1.12 -17.20
N PHE A 55 -3.01 -1.66 -16.21
CA PHE A 55 -2.40 -2.51 -15.17
C PHE A 55 -1.78 -3.81 -15.71
N LYS A 56 -2.20 -4.28 -16.89
CA LYS A 56 -1.67 -5.52 -17.48
C LYS A 56 -0.17 -5.43 -17.77
N ALA A 57 0.35 -4.24 -17.99
CA ALA A 57 1.77 -4.02 -18.29
C ALA A 57 2.62 -3.75 -17.03
N LEU A 58 1.99 -3.57 -15.86
CA LEU A 58 2.67 -3.24 -14.60
C LEU A 58 3.08 -4.41 -13.67
N PRO A 59 2.72 -5.70 -13.88
CA PRO A 59 2.95 -6.70 -12.84
C PRO A 59 4.44 -6.91 -12.56
N TYR A 60 5.28 -6.92 -13.59
CA TYR A 60 6.72 -7.16 -13.43
C TYR A 60 7.42 -6.07 -12.62
N VAL A 61 7.15 -4.79 -12.90
CA VAL A 61 7.74 -3.67 -12.14
C VAL A 61 7.20 -3.64 -10.71
N SER A 62 5.89 -3.86 -10.54
CA SER A 62 5.27 -3.92 -9.22
C SER A 62 5.84 -5.05 -8.34
N LEU A 63 6.19 -6.19 -8.95
CA LEU A 63 6.79 -7.32 -8.25
C LEU A 63 8.21 -6.99 -7.75
N ILE A 64 8.99 -6.23 -8.52
CA ILE A 64 10.31 -5.76 -8.09
C ILE A 64 10.18 -4.81 -6.89
N ILE A 65 9.21 -3.88 -6.93
CA ILE A 65 8.92 -2.99 -5.79
C ILE A 65 8.50 -3.80 -4.57
N ALA A 66 7.57 -4.75 -4.72
CA ALA A 66 7.12 -5.60 -3.63
C ALA A 66 8.28 -6.41 -3.01
N MET A 67 9.19 -6.91 -3.85
CA MET A 67 10.38 -7.63 -3.40
C MET A 67 11.36 -6.72 -2.65
N LEU A 68 11.58 -5.49 -3.11
CA LEU A 68 12.38 -4.49 -2.41
C LEU A 68 11.80 -4.24 -1.00
N PHE A 69 10.51 -3.97 -0.91
CA PHE A 69 9.81 -3.74 0.36
C PHE A 69 9.92 -4.95 1.29
N PHE A 70 9.75 -6.16 0.77
CA PHE A 70 9.88 -7.39 1.54
C PHE A 70 11.28 -7.54 2.16
N ILE A 71 12.33 -7.39 1.34
CA ILE A 71 13.72 -7.52 1.79
C ILE A 71 14.03 -6.48 2.88
N TYR A 72 13.68 -5.21 2.62
CA TYR A 72 13.92 -4.14 3.59
C TYR A 72 13.10 -4.31 4.87
N ALA A 73 11.85 -4.79 4.78
CA ALA A 73 11.02 -5.02 5.96
C ALA A 73 11.65 -6.09 6.87
N VAL A 74 12.11 -7.21 6.30
CA VAL A 74 12.77 -8.27 7.07
C VAL A 74 14.07 -7.77 7.68
N ILE A 75 14.92 -7.08 6.93
CA ILE A 75 16.16 -6.50 7.45
C ILE A 75 15.87 -5.50 8.58
N GLY A 76 14.88 -4.62 8.39
CA GLY A 76 14.48 -3.62 9.37
C GLY A 76 13.99 -4.25 10.67
N MET A 77 13.21 -5.34 10.60
CA MET A 77 12.80 -6.09 11.78
C MET A 77 13.98 -6.66 12.57
N GLN A 78 14.99 -7.19 11.88
CA GLN A 78 16.15 -7.77 12.56
C GLN A 78 17.02 -6.74 13.27
N ILE A 79 17.16 -5.54 12.68
CA ILE A 79 18.04 -4.49 13.18
C ILE A 79 17.32 -3.57 14.18
N PHE A 80 16.09 -3.16 13.87
CA PHE A 80 15.35 -2.13 14.59
C PHE A 80 14.16 -2.68 15.40
N GLY A 81 13.82 -3.96 15.29
CA GLY A 81 12.65 -4.54 15.96
C GLY A 81 12.70 -4.59 17.49
N LYS A 82 13.86 -4.28 18.10
CA LYS A 82 14.05 -4.23 19.56
C LYS A 82 13.95 -2.82 20.14
N ILE A 83 13.77 -1.78 19.33
CA ILE A 83 13.66 -0.40 19.80
C ILE A 83 12.38 -0.27 20.64
N ALA A 84 12.48 0.40 21.79
CA ALA A 84 11.32 0.70 22.63
C ALA A 84 10.37 1.67 21.93
N LEU A 85 9.07 1.48 22.14
CA LEU A 85 8.04 2.35 21.60
C LEU A 85 7.85 3.54 22.54
N ASP A 86 7.89 4.76 22.00
CA ASP A 86 7.66 6.00 22.75
C ASP A 86 6.86 6.97 21.89
N ASP A 87 5.68 7.36 22.37
CA ASP A 87 4.73 8.26 21.70
C ASP A 87 5.30 9.67 21.45
N ASN A 88 6.40 10.04 22.13
CA ASN A 88 7.09 11.32 21.93
C ASN A 88 8.16 11.26 20.83
N THR A 89 8.40 10.07 20.25
CA THR A 89 9.39 9.85 19.21
C THR A 89 8.72 9.44 17.90
N GLN A 90 9.48 9.36 16.82
CA GLN A 90 8.96 8.81 15.57
C GLN A 90 8.73 7.29 15.63
N ILE A 91 9.18 6.60 16.68
CA ILE A 91 8.99 5.15 16.83
C ILE A 91 7.93 4.90 17.90
N ASP A 92 6.69 4.74 17.44
CA ASP A 92 5.50 4.56 18.28
C ASP A 92 4.78 3.23 17.97
N VAL A 93 3.62 3.02 18.59
CA VAL A 93 2.79 1.82 18.39
C VAL A 93 2.31 1.59 16.95
N ASN A 94 2.24 2.65 16.15
CA ASN A 94 1.80 2.63 14.75
C ASN A 94 2.97 2.68 13.75
N ASN A 95 4.15 3.17 14.16
CA ASN A 95 5.32 3.38 13.32
C ASN A 95 6.56 2.68 13.90
N ASN A 96 6.60 1.35 13.82
CA ASN A 96 7.70 0.56 14.37
C ASN A 96 8.08 -0.66 13.51
N PHE A 97 9.20 -1.29 13.87
CA PHE A 97 9.77 -2.45 13.18
C PHE A 97 9.55 -3.78 13.94
N GLN A 98 8.60 -3.86 14.88
CA GLN A 98 8.42 -5.06 15.71
C GLN A 98 7.76 -6.23 14.95
N THR A 99 6.91 -5.91 13.97
CA THR A 99 6.18 -6.89 13.16
C THR A 99 6.34 -6.61 11.67
N PHE A 100 6.14 -7.63 10.83
CA PHE A 100 6.34 -7.51 9.38
C PHE A 100 5.48 -6.41 8.75
N PHE A 101 4.17 -6.40 9.04
CA PHE A 101 3.26 -5.40 8.47
C PHE A 101 3.53 -4.00 9.00
N SER A 102 3.90 -3.86 10.27
CA SER A 102 4.29 -2.55 10.82
C SER A 102 5.54 -2.01 10.12
N SER A 103 6.57 -2.84 9.95
CA SER A 103 7.77 -2.48 9.18
C SER A 103 7.43 -2.10 7.73
N LEU A 104 6.49 -2.83 7.12
CA LEU A 104 6.03 -2.54 5.76
C LEU A 104 5.34 -1.18 5.67
N PHE A 105 4.51 -0.80 6.65
CA PHE A 105 3.87 0.51 6.70
C PHE A 105 4.88 1.63 6.95
N VAL A 106 5.89 1.42 7.80
CA VAL A 106 6.99 2.38 7.99
C VAL A 106 7.72 2.60 6.67
N LEU A 107 8.07 1.52 5.95
CA LEU A 107 8.73 1.63 4.66
C LEU A 107 7.86 2.28 3.60
N PHE A 108 6.54 2.04 3.61
CA PHE A 108 5.59 2.74 2.75
C PHE A 108 5.58 4.25 3.02
N ARG A 109 5.55 4.64 4.29
CA ARG A 109 5.68 6.04 4.71
C ARG A 109 7.01 6.66 4.26
N CYS A 110 8.11 5.91 4.34
CA CYS A 110 9.40 6.35 3.83
C CYS A 110 9.41 6.49 2.29
N ALA A 111 8.75 5.58 1.57
CA ALA A 111 8.69 5.58 0.10
C ALA A 111 7.87 6.75 -0.46
N THR A 112 6.87 7.24 0.28
CA THR A 112 6.15 8.49 -0.05
C THR A 112 6.93 9.75 0.32
N GLY A 113 8.09 9.60 0.98
CA GLY A 113 8.95 10.70 1.41
C GLY A 113 8.49 11.39 2.70
N GLU A 114 7.54 10.81 3.43
CA GLU A 114 7.00 11.43 4.64
C GLU A 114 7.92 11.17 5.84
N ALA A 115 8.54 12.23 6.35
CA ALA A 115 9.34 12.24 7.59
C ALA A 115 10.42 11.15 7.71
N TRP A 116 10.86 10.58 6.58
CA TRP A 116 11.77 9.42 6.55
C TRP A 116 13.11 9.71 7.24
N GLN A 117 13.60 10.95 7.16
CA GLN A 117 14.82 11.38 7.85
C GLN A 117 14.65 11.34 9.37
N GLU A 118 13.48 11.66 9.91
CA GLU A 118 13.23 11.67 11.36
C GLU A 118 13.13 10.24 11.88
N ILE A 119 12.51 9.34 11.11
CA ILE A 119 12.49 7.90 11.40
C ILE A 119 13.92 7.34 11.40
N MET A 120 14.73 7.71 10.41
CA MET A 120 16.14 7.34 10.34
C MET A 120 16.93 7.79 11.59
N TYR A 121 16.75 9.05 12.03
CA TYR A 121 17.41 9.54 13.23
C TYR A 121 16.91 8.84 14.50
N ALA A 122 15.61 8.54 14.59
CA ALA A 122 15.03 7.81 15.72
C ALA A 122 15.51 6.35 15.82
N CYS A 123 15.83 5.71 14.69
CA CYS A 123 16.46 4.39 14.64
C CYS A 123 17.99 4.41 14.84
N GLY A 124 18.60 5.60 14.83
CA GLY A 124 20.02 5.79 15.03
C GLY A 124 20.47 5.41 16.44
N ARG A 125 21.74 4.99 16.59
CA ARG A 125 22.29 4.66 17.90
C ARG A 125 22.45 5.93 18.74
N SER A 126 21.74 6.00 19.87
CA SER A 126 21.81 7.11 20.83
C SER A 126 21.88 6.58 22.26
N ALA A 127 22.56 7.31 23.15
CA ALA A 127 22.65 6.96 24.56
C ALA A 127 21.29 6.98 25.29
N SER A 128 20.33 7.77 24.78
CA SER A 128 18.97 7.86 25.33
C SER A 128 18.00 6.80 24.80
N LEU A 129 18.38 6.04 23.76
CA LEU A 129 17.47 5.10 23.10
C LEU A 129 17.42 3.77 23.87
N LYS A 130 16.26 3.50 24.46
CA LYS A 130 16.01 2.28 25.23
C LYS A 130 15.54 1.13 24.32
N CYS A 131 15.84 -0.09 24.74
CA CYS A 131 15.28 -1.30 24.15
C CYS A 131 13.92 -1.64 24.75
N ASP A 132 13.05 -2.26 23.97
CA ASP A 132 11.76 -2.78 24.44
C ASP A 132 12.00 -3.81 25.56
N GLU A 133 11.26 -3.72 26.66
CA GLU A 133 11.34 -4.63 27.81
C GLU A 133 11.11 -6.09 27.41
N ARG A 134 10.30 -6.34 26.37
CA ARG A 134 10.06 -7.68 25.82
C ARG A 134 11.34 -8.36 25.35
N SER A 135 12.34 -7.58 24.95
CA SER A 135 13.64 -8.09 24.51
C SER A 135 14.56 -8.48 25.68
N LYS A 136 14.14 -8.27 26.93
CA LYS A 136 14.92 -8.48 28.18
C LYS A 136 16.31 -7.85 28.10
N PRO A 137 16.41 -6.53 27.85
CA PRO A 137 17.69 -5.85 27.70
C PRO A 137 18.46 -5.85 29.04
N LYS A 138 19.79 -5.86 28.98
CA LYS A 138 20.62 -5.59 30.17
C LYS A 138 20.56 -4.11 30.50
N ALA A 139 20.80 -3.75 31.77
CA ALA A 139 20.68 -2.36 32.25
C ALA A 139 21.54 -1.33 31.49
N SER A 140 22.60 -1.78 30.81
CA SER A 140 23.50 -0.95 29.98
C SER A 140 23.26 -1.07 28.47
N ASP A 141 22.27 -1.85 28.04
CA ASP A 141 22.03 -2.08 26.61
C ASP A 141 21.27 -0.89 26.01
N THR A 142 21.92 -0.17 25.10
CA THR A 142 21.26 0.83 24.24
C THR A 142 20.85 0.18 22.93
N CYS A 143 19.65 0.49 22.47
CA CYS A 143 19.14 0.05 21.18
C CYS A 143 19.50 1.03 20.06
N GLY A 144 19.14 0.69 18.82
CA GLY A 144 19.47 1.46 17.63
C GLY A 144 20.87 1.15 17.09
N SER A 145 21.06 1.48 15.82
CA SER A 145 22.26 1.11 15.07
C SER A 145 22.73 2.24 14.17
N TYR A 146 24.04 2.41 14.04
CA TYR A 146 24.64 3.30 13.03
C TYR A 146 24.29 2.86 11.61
N PHE A 147 23.87 1.60 11.44
CA PHE A 147 23.36 1.08 10.17
C PHE A 147 22.03 1.72 9.72
N SER A 148 21.36 2.50 10.58
CA SER A 148 20.16 3.28 10.22
C SER A 148 20.40 4.17 9.01
N ILE A 149 21.52 4.91 8.98
CA ILE A 149 21.83 5.86 7.91
C ILE A 149 21.93 5.16 6.54
N PRO A 150 22.83 4.18 6.33
CA PRO A 150 22.92 3.50 5.05
C PRO A 150 21.64 2.73 4.70
N TYR A 151 20.90 2.19 5.67
CA TYR A 151 19.64 1.49 5.43
C TYR A 151 18.56 2.40 4.85
N PHE A 152 18.23 3.52 5.51
CA PHE A 152 17.18 4.42 5.03
C PHE A 152 17.58 5.18 3.77
N LEU A 153 18.84 5.59 3.66
CA LEU A 153 19.33 6.31 2.48
C LEU A 153 19.32 5.42 1.23
N SER A 154 19.79 4.17 1.35
CA SER A 154 19.75 3.21 0.23
C SER A 154 18.32 2.85 -0.15
N PHE A 155 17.43 2.63 0.82
CA PHE A 155 16.01 2.41 0.57
C PHE A 155 15.38 3.59 -0.18
N TYR A 156 15.62 4.81 0.28
CA TYR A 156 15.03 6.01 -0.32
C TYR A 156 15.45 6.19 -1.77
N ILE A 157 16.75 6.02 -2.07
CA ILE A 157 17.27 6.11 -3.43
C ILE A 157 16.68 5.00 -4.30
N LEU A 158 16.75 3.74 -3.86
CA LEU A 158 16.25 2.59 -4.65
C LEU A 158 14.74 2.67 -4.88
N SER A 159 13.96 3.02 -3.84
CA SER A 159 12.52 3.19 -3.93
C SER A 159 12.16 4.32 -4.90
N SER A 160 12.84 5.47 -4.82
CA SER A 160 12.60 6.59 -5.73
C SER A 160 12.91 6.22 -7.18
N LEU A 161 14.02 5.51 -7.44
CA LEU A 161 14.37 5.03 -8.77
C LEU A 161 13.32 4.05 -9.31
N LEU A 162 12.83 3.11 -8.48
CA LEU A 162 11.79 2.17 -8.90
C LEU A 162 10.44 2.86 -9.13
N MET A 163 10.07 3.85 -8.32
CA MET A 163 8.84 4.63 -8.52
C MET A 163 8.89 5.42 -9.83
N ILE A 164 10.03 6.03 -10.15
CA ILE A 164 10.24 6.70 -11.44
C ILE A 164 10.19 5.68 -12.59
N ASN A 165 10.84 4.52 -12.44
CA ASN A 165 10.79 3.46 -13.47
C ASN A 165 9.38 2.92 -13.69
N LEU A 166 8.53 2.87 -12.66
CA LEU A 166 7.11 2.55 -12.80
C LEU A 166 6.38 3.61 -13.61
N PHE A 167 6.61 4.90 -13.34
CA PHE A 167 6.01 5.98 -14.11
C PHE A 167 6.44 5.96 -15.58
N VAL A 168 7.73 5.70 -15.84
CA VAL A 168 8.27 5.55 -17.21
C VAL A 168 7.62 4.37 -17.91
N ALA A 169 7.50 3.20 -17.25
CA ALA A 169 6.85 2.03 -17.82
C ALA A 169 5.38 2.34 -18.20
N VAL A 170 4.62 2.94 -17.29
CA VAL A 170 3.23 3.38 -17.55
C VAL A 170 3.18 4.32 -18.75
N ILE A 171 4.04 5.33 -18.81
CA ILE A 171 4.04 6.28 -19.92
C ILE A 171 4.36 5.58 -21.23
N MET A 172 5.37 4.71 -21.28
CA MET A 172 5.77 4.01 -22.50
C MET A 172 4.63 3.14 -23.06
N ASP A 173 3.92 2.41 -22.19
CA ASP A 173 2.77 1.60 -22.62
C ASP A 173 1.60 2.46 -23.12
N ASN A 174 1.47 3.69 -22.63
CA ASN A 174 0.46 4.64 -23.09
C ASN A 174 0.98 5.57 -24.21
N PHE A 175 2.27 5.59 -24.49
CA PHE A 175 2.89 6.50 -25.47
C PHE A 175 2.41 6.16 -26.87
N ASP A 176 2.30 4.87 -27.20
CA ASP A 176 1.74 4.38 -28.46
C ASP A 176 0.25 4.74 -28.62
N TYR A 177 -0.48 4.90 -27.51
CA TYR A 177 -1.86 5.39 -27.54
C TYR A 177 -1.93 6.91 -27.75
N LEU A 178 -1.02 7.66 -27.11
CA LEU A 178 -0.99 9.13 -27.17
C LEU A 178 -0.44 9.68 -28.48
N THR A 179 0.50 8.97 -29.12
CA THR A 179 1.16 9.38 -30.37
C THR A 179 0.53 8.76 -31.63
N ARG A 180 -0.54 7.97 -31.47
CA ARG A 180 -1.26 7.40 -32.61
C ARG A 180 -1.95 8.52 -33.39
N ASP A 181 -1.39 8.87 -34.55
CA ASP A 181 -1.97 9.85 -35.46
C ASP A 181 -3.37 9.41 -35.92
N TRP A 182 -4.40 10.10 -35.42
CA TRP A 182 -5.80 9.90 -35.79
C TRP A 182 -6.11 10.36 -37.22
N SER A 183 -5.12 10.85 -37.98
CA SER A 183 -5.29 11.52 -39.26
C SER A 183 -5.50 10.59 -40.45
N ILE A 184 -5.19 9.28 -40.34
CA ILE A 184 -5.32 8.34 -41.48
C ILE A 184 -6.34 7.22 -41.23
N LEU A 185 -6.33 6.54 -40.07
CA LEU A 185 -7.35 5.53 -39.72
C LEU A 185 -7.45 5.35 -38.19
N GLY A 186 -8.48 5.94 -37.58
CA GLY A 186 -8.74 5.85 -36.14
C GLY A 186 -9.60 4.65 -35.74
N LEU A 187 -9.57 4.28 -34.45
CA LEU A 187 -10.46 3.25 -33.86
C LEU A 187 -11.95 3.52 -34.12
N HIS A 188 -12.35 4.79 -34.25
CA HIS A 188 -13.73 5.16 -34.55
C HIS A 188 -14.19 4.77 -35.96
N HIS A 189 -13.31 4.76 -36.96
CA HIS A 189 -13.62 4.27 -38.31
C HIS A 189 -13.81 2.75 -38.33
N LEU A 190 -13.06 2.02 -37.49
CA LEU A 190 -13.20 0.57 -37.32
C LEU A 190 -14.50 0.19 -36.60
N ASP A 191 -14.88 0.91 -35.54
CA ASP A 191 -16.16 0.71 -34.86
C ASP A 191 -17.34 0.97 -35.81
N GLU A 192 -17.25 1.99 -36.66
CA GLU A 192 -18.27 2.27 -37.68
C GLU A 192 -18.37 1.14 -38.72
N PHE A 193 -17.22 0.64 -39.19
CA PHE A 193 -17.17 -0.52 -40.10
C PHE A 193 -17.81 -1.76 -39.48
N VAL A 194 -17.45 -2.14 -38.25
CA VAL A 194 -18.01 -3.31 -37.56
C VAL A 194 -19.52 -3.15 -37.38
N ARG A 195 -19.98 -1.95 -37.01
CA ARG A 195 -21.40 -1.66 -36.82
C ARG A 195 -22.19 -1.79 -38.13
N LEU A 196 -21.64 -1.29 -39.24
CA LEU A 196 -22.22 -1.44 -40.58
C LEU A 196 -22.21 -2.91 -41.03
N TRP A 197 -21.11 -3.62 -40.81
CA TRP A 197 -20.96 -5.02 -41.21
C TRP A 197 -21.92 -5.94 -40.45
N SER A 198 -22.14 -5.72 -39.15
CA SER A 198 -23.10 -6.48 -38.33
C SER A 198 -24.55 -6.39 -38.84
N LYS A 199 -24.85 -5.38 -39.66
CA LYS A 199 -26.16 -5.19 -40.27
C LYS A 199 -26.37 -6.11 -41.48
N TYR A 200 -25.28 -6.50 -42.15
CA TYR A 200 -25.28 -7.35 -43.34
C TYR A 200 -24.96 -8.81 -43.01
N ASP A 201 -24.14 -9.04 -41.99
CA ASP A 201 -23.82 -10.38 -41.49
C ASP A 201 -24.02 -10.42 -39.96
N PRO A 202 -25.26 -10.68 -39.50
CA PRO A 202 -25.60 -10.67 -38.08
C PRO A 202 -25.13 -11.92 -37.31
N GLU A 203 -24.58 -12.94 -37.99
CA GLU A 203 -24.10 -14.19 -37.37
C GLU A 203 -22.57 -14.27 -37.22
N ALA A 204 -21.83 -13.22 -37.65
CA ALA A 204 -20.37 -13.15 -37.58
C ALA A 204 -19.79 -12.84 -36.19
#